data_AF-V2XY19-F1
#
_entry.id   AF-V2XY19-F1
#
_cell.length_a   1.000
_cell.length_b   1.000
_cell.length_c   1.000
_cell.angle_alpha   90.00
_cell.angle_beta   90.00
_cell.angle_gamma   90.00
#
_symmetry.space_group_name_H-M   'P 1'
#
loop_
_entity.id
_entity.type
_entity.pdbx_description
1 polymer ?
#
loop_
_entity_poly.entity_id
_entity_poly.type
_entity_poly.pdbx_seq_one_letter_code
_entity_poly.pdbx_strand_id
1 'polypeptide(L)'
;MIDKSGRIVQIPVKELLDEGEIGMDRTFLREMAGETIRITNDGGYELNGKHISLVGDDFSTVQVLSPKILESIEKDKDKFFDGELRGSYWATFFLIDCDSYEAANLGRSDTLVMNFANAIHVGGGFLNGAMAQEECLCRNSTLYASISSPKAREMYDYNKKHINAIDSDYMLLSEDVCVFRDANGNLLDEPFNVSVITIPAPNKNGWAKDVSQDKLDIIMKDRLRKMLFAAARYGYHTLVLGAWGCGAFGHSAKKVAQYYYDLFFEEGLNELFDYVIFAILRDKEKIEAFVDVFNDKLENVCQDQFDNIDEFDKTDSLYVEANSEFPVCNHDGADENNMGYTVGLFNDGTPFEAEYWRDGNSYSISVIIPEKMEFISDDRNNIQNDSKIVGFHNWVMSYDNTILCQGMVDEGIEEELAVVQKYVDYLIDIGIVSFCSDVFNGAVFYRIDILGNSLAEIKITLMENGEELAKTKLNFKKFPNTKKRKFEVIKNDGKGEKI
;
A
#
# COMPACT_ATOMS: atom_id res chain seq x y z
N MET A 1 5.45 -12.47 0.80
CA MET A 1 6.78 -12.03 0.33
C MET A 1 6.61 -10.78 -0.51
N ILE A 2 7.45 -9.77 -0.27
CA ILE A 2 7.61 -8.69 -1.25
C ILE A 2 8.50 -9.15 -2.35
N ASP A 3 8.04 -8.88 -3.56
CA ASP A 3 8.85 -9.03 -4.72
C ASP A 3 9.74 -7.75 -4.82
N LYS A 4 10.98 -7.83 -5.31
CA LYS A 4 11.89 -6.70 -5.59
C LYS A 4 11.30 -5.52 -6.44
N SER A 5 9.98 -5.44 -6.72
CA SER A 5 9.28 -4.25 -7.26
C SER A 5 8.55 -3.44 -6.18
N GLY A 6 8.68 -3.81 -4.90
CA GLY A 6 7.99 -3.11 -3.81
C GLY A 6 6.48 -3.35 -3.80
N ARG A 7 5.97 -4.33 -4.58
CA ARG A 7 4.58 -4.79 -4.49
C ARG A 7 4.45 -5.92 -3.49
N ILE A 8 3.54 -5.73 -2.54
CA ILE A 8 3.10 -6.77 -1.63
C ILE A 8 2.31 -7.80 -2.44
N VAL A 9 2.90 -8.97 -2.69
CA VAL A 9 2.20 -10.10 -3.29
C VAL A 9 1.15 -10.60 -2.29
N GLN A 10 -0.12 -10.48 -2.65
CA GLN A 10 -1.23 -11.13 -1.95
C GLN A 10 -1.01 -12.64 -1.98
N ILE A 11 -0.80 -13.25 -0.81
CA ILE A 11 -0.82 -14.70 -0.67
C ILE A 11 -2.29 -15.11 -0.52
N PRO A 12 -2.83 -15.96 -1.40
CA PRO A 12 -4.16 -16.54 -1.20
C PRO A 12 -4.16 -17.33 0.11
N VAL A 13 -5.20 -17.16 0.93
CA VAL A 13 -5.38 -17.82 2.24
C VAL A 13 -5.73 -19.32 2.09
N LYS A 14 -5.10 -20.03 1.15
CA LYS A 14 -5.36 -21.45 0.95
C LYS A 14 -4.20 -22.20 0.29
N GLU A 15 -3.07 -22.26 1.00
CA GLU A 15 -2.09 -23.37 1.00
C GLU A 15 -0.94 -23.01 1.94
N LEU A 16 -1.18 -23.08 3.26
CA LEU A 16 -0.15 -22.99 4.29
C LEU A 16 -0.40 -24.11 5.30
N LEU A 17 -0.23 -25.35 4.86
CA LEU A 17 -0.16 -26.50 5.75
C LEU A 17 1.02 -27.37 5.34
N ASP A 18 1.83 -27.71 6.36
CA ASP A 18 2.96 -28.62 6.37
C ASP A 18 4.34 -28.07 5.97
N GLU A 19 4.90 -27.15 6.76
CA GLU A 19 6.35 -27.21 7.08
C GLU A 19 6.60 -26.98 8.57
N GLY A 20 7.37 -27.90 9.17
CA GLY A 20 7.44 -28.15 10.61
C GLY A 20 8.07 -27.05 11.46
N GLU A 21 7.63 -27.01 12.73
CA GLU A 21 8.20 -26.19 13.80
C GLU A 21 9.72 -26.43 13.94
N ILE A 22 10.53 -25.45 13.56
CA ILE A 22 11.86 -25.30 14.17
C ILE A 22 11.62 -24.59 15.51
N GLY A 23 11.34 -25.38 16.55
CA GLY A 23 11.12 -24.85 17.90
C GLY A 23 12.40 -24.18 18.43
N MET A 24 12.42 -22.85 18.47
CA MET A 24 13.43 -22.10 19.22
C MET A 24 13.23 -22.33 20.72
N ASP A 25 14.15 -23.05 21.36
CA ASP A 25 14.09 -23.23 22.82
C ASP A 25 14.33 -21.90 23.57
N ARG A 26 13.75 -21.77 24.76
CA ARG A 26 13.86 -20.58 25.62
C ARG A 26 15.30 -20.19 25.92
N THR A 27 16.21 -21.16 25.99
CA THR A 27 17.64 -20.90 26.21
C THR A 27 18.22 -20.07 25.07
N PHE A 28 17.96 -20.49 23.83
CA PHE A 28 18.41 -19.80 22.62
C PHE A 28 17.85 -18.37 22.53
N LEU A 29 16.58 -18.18 22.86
CA LEU A 29 15.95 -16.85 22.85
C LEU A 29 16.57 -15.88 23.87
N ARG A 30 17.03 -16.38 25.01
CA ARG A 30 17.73 -15.57 26.03
C ARG A 30 19.13 -15.19 25.59
N GLU A 31 19.84 -16.12 24.94
CA GLU A 31 21.15 -15.86 24.35
C GLU A 31 21.06 -14.81 23.25
N MET A 32 20.06 -14.94 22.37
CA MET A 32 19.76 -13.95 21.34
C MET A 32 19.46 -12.59 21.93
N ALA A 33 18.64 -12.50 22.99
CA ALA A 33 18.37 -11.23 23.67
C ALA A 33 19.66 -10.56 24.19
N GLY A 34 20.57 -11.34 24.78
CA GLY A 34 21.87 -10.84 25.22
C GLY A 34 22.78 -10.42 24.06
N GLU A 35 22.71 -11.13 22.93
CA GLU A 35 23.43 -10.79 21.71
C GLU A 35 22.92 -9.50 21.07
N THR A 36 21.60 -9.32 20.94
CA THR A 36 20.96 -8.10 20.45
C THR A 36 21.42 -6.86 21.24
N ILE A 37 21.53 -6.96 22.57
CA ILE A 37 22.04 -5.84 23.40
C ILE A 37 23.50 -5.52 23.05
N ARG A 38 24.35 -6.54 22.85
CA ARG A 38 25.75 -6.32 22.47
C ARG A 38 25.83 -5.66 21.10
N ILE A 39 25.14 -6.21 20.10
CA ILE A 39 25.09 -5.68 18.73
C ILE A 39 24.64 -4.21 18.73
N THR A 40 23.60 -3.88 19.51
CA THR A 40 23.10 -2.51 19.62
C THR A 40 24.12 -1.56 20.25
N ASN A 41 24.83 -2.00 21.30
CA ASN A 41 25.86 -1.19 21.96
C ASN A 41 27.12 -1.02 21.11
N ASP A 42 27.50 -2.06 20.37
CA ASP A 42 28.68 -2.08 19.51
C ASP A 42 28.42 -1.36 18.17
N GLY A 43 27.15 -1.07 17.84
CA GLY A 43 26.74 -0.38 16.62
C GLY A 43 26.82 -1.24 15.36
N GLY A 44 26.94 -2.55 15.49
CA GLY A 44 27.13 -3.47 14.36
C GLY A 44 27.37 -4.92 14.78
N TYR A 45 27.53 -5.80 13.79
CA TYR A 45 27.80 -7.23 13.98
C TYR A 45 28.65 -7.80 12.84
N GLU A 46 29.25 -8.96 13.08
CA GLU A 46 29.99 -9.71 12.05
C GLU A 46 29.07 -10.75 11.40
N LEU A 47 29.01 -10.76 10.07
CA LEU A 47 28.30 -11.78 9.30
C LEU A 47 29.15 -12.19 8.09
N ASN A 48 29.39 -13.50 7.93
CA ASN A 48 30.19 -14.05 6.83
C ASN A 48 31.57 -13.40 6.65
N GLY A 49 32.21 -12.99 7.75
CA GLY A 49 33.54 -12.35 7.75
C GLY A 49 33.54 -10.87 7.35
N LYS A 50 32.35 -10.24 7.25
CA LYS A 50 32.17 -8.81 7.02
C LYS A 50 31.54 -8.16 8.26
N HIS A 51 32.06 -7.00 8.63
CA HIS A 51 31.42 -6.12 9.60
C HIS A 51 30.23 -5.39 8.96
N ILE A 52 29.07 -5.50 9.57
CA ILE A 52 27.83 -4.82 9.19
C ILE A 52 27.51 -3.81 10.29
N SER A 53 27.50 -2.52 9.93
CA SER A 53 27.11 -1.45 10.84
C SER A 53 25.60 -1.27 10.86
N LEU A 54 25.04 -0.99 12.03
CA LEU A 54 23.64 -0.60 12.18
C LEU A 54 23.42 0.81 11.62
N VAL A 55 22.21 1.08 11.13
CA VAL A 55 21.84 2.38 10.58
C VAL A 55 21.33 3.29 11.71
N GLY A 56 22.17 4.22 12.18
CA GLY A 56 21.81 5.23 13.18
C GLY A 56 22.89 5.47 14.22
N ASP A 57 22.81 6.61 14.92
CA ASP A 57 23.84 7.07 15.87
C ASP A 57 23.41 6.94 17.35
N ASP A 58 22.10 7.04 17.64
CA ASP A 58 21.55 6.92 19.00
C ASP A 58 20.24 6.10 18.99
N PHE A 59 20.38 4.82 19.32
CA PHE A 59 19.26 3.89 19.41
C PHE A 59 18.39 4.06 20.67
N SER A 60 18.73 4.99 21.57
CA SER A 60 17.95 5.28 22.79
C SER A 60 16.88 6.35 22.58
N THR A 61 16.85 6.98 21.39
CA THR A 61 15.90 8.02 21.04
C THR A 61 14.47 7.52 21.12
N VAL A 62 13.60 8.31 21.75
CA VAL A 62 12.17 7.99 21.91
C VAL A 62 11.39 9.28 22.15
N GLN A 63 10.18 9.33 21.65
CA GLN A 63 9.20 10.34 21.98
C GLN A 63 8.12 9.75 22.88
N VAL A 64 7.88 10.39 24.02
CA VAL A 64 6.84 9.98 24.96
C VAL A 64 5.57 10.74 24.62
N LEU A 65 4.54 10.00 24.21
CA LEU A 65 3.21 10.55 23.96
C LEU A 65 2.37 10.34 25.22
N SER A 66 2.35 11.38 26.07
CA SER A 66 1.51 11.36 27.28
C SER A 66 0.01 11.43 26.93
N PRO A 67 -0.89 10.98 27.82
CA PRO A 67 -2.33 11.08 27.61
C PRO A 67 -2.80 12.51 27.27
N LYS A 68 -2.15 13.53 27.85
CA LYS A 68 -2.44 14.94 27.57
C LYS A 68 -2.04 15.34 26.15
N ILE A 69 -0.91 14.83 25.64
CA ILE A 69 -0.46 15.09 24.27
C ILE A 69 -1.44 14.42 23.30
N LEU A 70 -1.77 13.15 23.52
CA LEU A 70 -2.70 12.41 22.66
C LEU A 70 -4.10 13.06 22.63
N GLU A 71 -4.62 13.47 23.79
CA GLU A 71 -5.89 14.20 23.87
C GLU A 71 -5.83 15.55 23.13
N SER A 72 -4.68 16.23 23.14
CA SER A 72 -4.52 17.47 22.39
C SER A 72 -4.51 17.24 20.88
N ILE A 73 -3.91 16.15 20.40
CA ILE A 73 -3.91 15.77 18.97
C ILE A 73 -5.34 15.43 18.52
N GLU A 74 -6.05 14.62 19.30
CA GLU A 74 -7.42 14.22 18.99
C GLU A 74 -8.39 15.42 18.97
N LYS A 75 -8.26 16.38 19.88
CA LYS A 75 -9.09 17.60 19.90
C LYS A 75 -8.75 18.59 18.80
N ASP A 76 -7.55 18.52 18.24
CA ASP A 76 -7.14 19.36 17.11
C ASP A 76 -7.67 18.80 15.77
N LYS A 77 -8.35 17.64 15.76
CA LYS A 77 -8.83 16.97 14.55
C LYS A 77 -9.48 17.93 13.54
N ASP A 78 -10.42 18.73 13.98
CA ASP A 78 -11.20 19.61 13.09
C ASP A 78 -10.35 20.71 12.44
N LYS A 79 -9.28 21.19 13.08
CA LYS A 79 -8.39 22.22 12.51
C LYS A 79 -7.18 21.65 11.79
N PHE A 80 -6.72 20.48 12.24
CA PHE A 80 -5.54 19.80 11.76
C PHE A 80 -5.79 19.05 10.44
N PHE A 81 -6.95 18.41 10.28
CA PHE A 81 -7.30 17.62 9.08
C PHE A 81 -8.10 18.39 8.02
N ASP A 82 -8.64 19.57 8.34
CA ASP A 82 -9.27 20.47 7.36
C ASP A 82 -8.23 21.22 6.49
N GLY A 83 -6.94 21.15 6.86
CA GLY A 83 -5.85 21.94 6.27
C GLY A 83 -5.05 21.22 5.19
N GLU A 84 -4.25 20.21 5.55
CA GLU A 84 -3.09 19.81 4.71
C GLU A 84 -2.62 18.35 4.87
N LEU A 85 -3.38 17.46 5.54
CA LEU A 85 -2.99 16.05 5.76
C LEU A 85 -4.15 15.11 5.42
N ARG A 86 -4.26 14.74 4.15
CA ARG A 86 -5.00 13.57 3.69
C ARG A 86 -3.98 12.56 3.17
N GLY A 87 -4.23 11.27 3.36
CA GLY A 87 -3.53 10.26 2.57
C GLY A 87 -3.67 10.60 1.09
N SER A 88 -2.76 10.08 0.28
CA SER A 88 -2.78 10.28 -1.17
C SER A 88 -4.15 9.91 -1.75
N TYR A 89 -4.78 8.87 -1.17
CA TYR A 89 -6.14 8.39 -1.42
C TYR A 89 -6.75 7.76 -0.15
N TRP A 90 -7.81 6.94 -0.28
CA TRP A 90 -8.28 6.05 0.79
C TRP A 90 -7.27 4.91 1.01
N ALA A 91 -7.05 4.53 2.27
CA ALA A 91 -6.09 3.47 2.62
C ALA A 91 -6.42 2.14 1.93
N THR A 92 -5.40 1.50 1.36
CA THR A 92 -5.46 0.11 0.91
C THR A 92 -5.13 -0.83 2.06
N PHE A 93 -5.93 -1.88 2.26
CA PHE A 93 -5.81 -2.80 3.38
C PHE A 93 -5.22 -4.14 2.95
N PHE A 94 -4.21 -4.62 3.68
CA PHE A 94 -3.59 -5.93 3.48
C PHE A 94 -3.72 -6.78 4.74
N LEU A 95 -3.84 -8.09 4.55
CA LEU A 95 -3.71 -9.08 5.62
C LEU A 95 -2.64 -10.08 5.18
N ILE A 96 -1.57 -10.21 5.96
CA ILE A 96 -0.39 -11.00 5.59
C ILE A 96 -0.01 -11.91 6.76
N ASP A 97 0.24 -13.19 6.45
CA ASP A 97 0.83 -14.14 7.38
C ASP A 97 2.36 -13.96 7.41
N CYS A 98 2.80 -12.98 8.19
CA CYS A 98 4.22 -12.71 8.46
C CYS A 98 4.40 -11.99 9.80
N ASP A 99 5.65 -11.81 10.22
CA ASP A 99 5.96 -10.98 11.39
C ASP A 99 5.91 -9.48 11.04
N SER A 100 5.82 -8.62 12.05
CA SER A 100 5.62 -7.19 11.84
C SER A 100 6.81 -6.48 11.18
N TYR A 101 8.05 -6.95 11.36
CA TYR A 101 9.20 -6.36 10.68
C TYR A 101 9.36 -6.87 9.26
N GLU A 102 9.04 -8.15 8.97
CA GLU A 102 8.92 -8.60 7.59
C GLU A 102 7.87 -7.77 6.84
N ALA A 103 6.70 -7.52 7.42
CA ALA A 103 5.67 -6.64 6.85
C ALA A 103 6.12 -5.19 6.67
N ALA A 104 7.03 -4.68 7.51
CA ALA A 104 7.55 -3.33 7.41
C ALA A 104 8.68 -3.18 6.38
N ASN A 105 9.46 -4.24 6.20
CA ASN A 105 10.51 -4.30 5.17
C ASN A 105 9.93 -4.31 3.75
N LEU A 106 8.60 -4.34 3.64
CA LEU A 106 7.87 -4.23 2.39
C LEU A 106 7.89 -2.79 1.79
N GLY A 107 8.76 -1.90 2.28
CA GLY A 107 9.40 -0.92 1.40
C GLY A 107 8.88 0.53 1.43
N ARG A 108 8.63 1.12 2.61
CA ARG A 108 8.40 2.59 2.70
C ARG A 108 8.99 3.23 3.96
N SER A 109 9.59 4.40 3.80
CA SER A 109 10.17 5.20 4.90
C SER A 109 9.13 5.82 5.83
N ASP A 110 7.85 5.84 5.44
CA ASP A 110 6.71 6.35 6.22
C ASP A 110 5.98 5.27 7.04
N THR A 111 6.64 4.12 7.26
CA THR A 111 6.05 2.95 7.93
C THR A 111 6.14 3.03 9.45
N LEU A 112 4.99 2.87 10.11
CA LEU A 112 4.86 2.76 11.56
C LEU A 112 4.40 1.36 11.99
N VAL A 113 5.26 0.66 12.71
CA VAL A 113 4.98 -0.67 13.26
C VAL A 113 4.38 -0.57 14.66
N MET A 114 3.27 -1.27 14.89
CA MET A 114 2.64 -1.33 16.19
C MET A 114 3.30 -2.41 17.08
N ASN A 115 3.97 -1.99 18.16
CA ASN A 115 4.45 -2.89 19.20
C ASN A 115 3.36 -3.17 20.24
N PHE A 116 3.01 -4.45 20.43
CA PHE A 116 1.95 -4.92 21.35
C PHE A 116 2.47 -4.99 22.78
N ALA A 117 2.64 -3.80 23.36
CA ALA A 117 3.47 -3.61 24.53
C ALA A 117 2.85 -4.09 25.85
N ASN A 118 3.71 -4.43 26.80
CA ASN A 118 3.36 -4.48 28.20
C ASN A 118 3.45 -3.08 28.84
N ALA A 119 2.41 -2.67 29.58
CA ALA A 119 2.35 -1.36 30.22
C ALA A 119 3.41 -1.13 31.32
N ILE A 120 3.98 -2.20 31.89
CA ILE A 120 4.77 -2.19 33.12
C ILE A 120 6.19 -2.74 32.90
N HIS A 121 6.31 -3.81 32.12
CA HIS A 121 7.56 -4.53 31.90
C HIS A 121 8.10 -4.21 30.51
N VAL A 122 9.18 -3.43 30.46
CA VAL A 122 9.85 -3.03 29.20
C VAL A 122 10.25 -4.28 28.40
N GLY A 123 9.80 -4.39 27.16
CA GLY A 123 10.11 -5.54 26.31
C GLY A 123 9.50 -6.85 26.82
N GLY A 124 8.50 -6.81 27.70
CA GLY A 124 7.85 -7.99 28.25
C GLY A 124 8.81 -9.01 28.88
N GLY A 125 8.77 -10.23 28.38
CA GLY A 125 9.64 -11.34 28.77
C GLY A 125 10.89 -11.52 27.90
N PHE A 126 11.33 -10.49 27.18
CA PHE A 126 12.45 -10.52 26.22
C PHE A 126 13.71 -11.21 26.78
N LEU A 127 14.17 -10.79 27.96
CA LEU A 127 15.35 -11.35 28.64
C LEU A 127 15.13 -12.77 29.22
N ASN A 128 13.87 -13.21 29.29
CA ASN A 128 13.47 -14.50 29.86
C ASN A 128 13.12 -15.53 28.78
N GLY A 129 13.26 -15.18 27.49
CA GLY A 129 12.99 -16.09 26.37
C GLY A 129 11.50 -16.29 26.08
N ALA A 130 10.66 -15.28 26.34
CA ALA A 130 9.26 -15.29 25.92
C ALA A 130 9.11 -15.00 24.41
N MET A 131 8.01 -15.46 23.80
CA MET A 131 7.79 -15.47 22.35
C MET A 131 6.56 -14.66 21.91
N ALA A 132 6.14 -13.66 22.68
CA ALA A 132 5.13 -12.73 22.20
C ALA A 132 5.76 -11.69 21.24
N GLN A 133 4.90 -10.92 20.56
CA GLN A 133 5.32 -10.02 19.47
C GLN A 133 6.31 -8.95 19.97
N GLU A 134 6.07 -8.31 21.11
CA GLU A 134 6.98 -7.33 21.70
C GLU A 134 8.39 -7.92 21.91
N GLU A 135 8.49 -9.15 22.40
CA GLU A 135 9.78 -9.82 22.62
C GLU A 135 10.50 -10.13 21.31
N CYS A 136 9.77 -10.50 20.26
CA CYS A 136 10.33 -10.72 18.93
C CYS A 136 10.86 -9.40 18.34
N LEU A 137 10.09 -8.31 18.42
CA LEU A 137 10.54 -6.99 17.96
C LEU A 137 11.80 -6.55 18.71
N CYS A 138 11.84 -6.74 20.03
CA CYS A 138 13.01 -6.44 20.85
C CYS A 138 14.24 -7.30 20.49
N ARG A 139 14.07 -8.57 20.12
CA ARG A 139 15.19 -9.45 19.69
C ARG A 139 15.72 -9.08 18.31
N ASN A 140 14.85 -8.67 17.40
CA ASN A 140 15.21 -8.51 16.01
C ASN A 140 15.71 -7.11 15.66
N SER A 141 15.71 -6.17 16.62
CA SER A 141 16.01 -4.78 16.37
C SER A 141 16.61 -4.04 17.56
N THR A 142 16.92 -2.76 17.36
CA THR A 142 17.37 -1.84 18.42
C THR A 142 16.23 -1.32 19.31
N LEU A 143 14.96 -1.74 19.09
CA LEU A 143 13.78 -1.23 19.81
C LEU A 143 13.96 -1.23 21.32
N TYR A 144 14.55 -2.29 21.88
CA TYR A 144 14.75 -2.41 23.32
C TYR A 144 15.59 -1.26 23.90
N ALA A 145 16.59 -0.75 23.17
CA ALA A 145 17.39 0.39 23.61
C ALA A 145 16.54 1.67 23.71
N SER A 146 15.65 1.89 22.75
CA SER A 146 14.73 3.03 22.72
C SER A 146 13.72 2.98 23.86
N ILE A 147 13.00 1.86 24.00
CA ILE A 147 11.92 1.73 25.01
C ILE A 147 12.45 1.50 26.44
N SER A 148 13.73 1.16 26.62
CA SER A 148 14.38 1.08 27.94
C SER A 148 15.13 2.35 28.36
N SER A 149 15.16 3.36 27.48
CA SER A 149 15.84 4.64 27.71
C SER A 149 15.28 5.38 28.94
N PRO A 150 16.07 6.29 29.56
CA PRO A 150 15.60 7.09 30.68
C PRO A 150 14.32 7.88 30.41
N LYS A 151 14.10 8.32 29.16
CA LYS A 151 12.92 9.07 28.75
C LYS A 151 11.69 8.16 28.66
N ALA A 152 11.83 6.98 28.07
CA ALA A 152 10.75 5.98 28.00
C ALA A 152 10.21 5.54 29.36
N ARG A 153 11.04 5.61 30.42
CA ARG A 153 10.63 5.25 31.80
C ARG A 153 9.40 5.99 32.29
N GLU A 154 9.09 7.18 31.75
CA GLU A 154 7.91 7.94 32.15
C GLU A 154 6.62 7.10 32.07
N MET A 155 6.39 6.40 30.95
CA MET A 155 5.22 5.53 30.77
C MET A 155 5.21 4.40 31.80
N TYR A 156 6.31 3.65 31.90
CA TYR A 156 6.38 2.47 32.76
C TYR A 156 6.28 2.82 34.24
N ASP A 157 6.93 3.90 34.68
CA ASP A 157 6.86 4.37 36.06
C ASP A 157 5.47 4.92 36.37
N TYR A 158 4.81 5.58 35.41
CA TYR A 158 3.44 6.03 35.58
C TYR A 158 2.51 4.84 35.82
N ASN A 159 2.54 3.80 34.96
CA ASN A 159 1.69 2.61 35.09
C ASN A 159 2.00 1.81 36.36
N LYS A 160 3.28 1.71 36.76
CA LYS A 160 3.67 1.07 38.04
C LYS A 160 3.14 1.81 39.27
N LYS A 161 3.10 3.15 39.23
CA LYS A 161 2.61 3.99 40.34
C LYS A 161 1.09 4.07 40.38
N HIS A 162 0.43 4.02 39.22
CA HIS A 162 -1.02 4.17 39.06
C HIS A 162 -1.68 2.86 38.64
N ILE A 163 -1.48 1.83 39.46
CA ILE A 163 -2.04 0.50 39.26
C ILE A 163 -3.56 0.59 39.08
N ASN A 164 -4.01 0.26 37.88
CA ASN A 164 -5.41 0.21 37.55
C ASN A 164 -5.65 -0.90 36.51
N ALA A 165 -6.90 -1.33 36.35
CA ALA A 165 -7.24 -2.50 35.54
C ALA A 165 -7.03 -2.32 34.02
N ILE A 166 -6.83 -1.09 33.54
CA ILE A 166 -6.89 -0.74 32.11
C ILE A 166 -5.62 -0.02 31.63
N ASP A 167 -4.63 0.12 32.50
CA ASP A 167 -3.39 0.87 32.30
C ASP A 167 -3.66 2.34 31.92
N SER A 168 -2.66 3.04 31.39
CA SER A 168 -2.80 4.40 30.86
C SER A 168 -2.73 4.42 29.34
N ASP A 169 -3.08 5.57 28.75
CA ASP A 169 -2.97 5.79 27.30
C ASP A 169 -1.59 6.28 26.87
N TYR A 170 -0.57 6.24 27.75
CA TYR A 170 0.79 6.55 27.34
C TYR A 170 1.22 5.67 26.16
N MET A 171 1.91 6.26 25.20
CA MET A 171 2.53 5.57 24.08
C MET A 171 3.97 6.06 23.92
N LEU A 172 4.82 5.23 23.31
CA LEU A 172 6.19 5.60 22.95
C LEU A 172 6.35 5.50 21.44
N LEU A 173 6.86 6.55 20.82
CA LEU A 173 7.19 6.59 19.40
C LEU A 173 8.72 6.54 19.25
N SER A 174 9.21 5.53 18.54
CA SER A 174 10.64 5.28 18.28
C SER A 174 10.86 5.40 16.78
N GLU A 175 11.47 6.48 16.28
CA GLU A 175 11.45 6.83 14.85
C GLU A 175 12.51 6.06 14.02
N ASP A 176 13.66 5.73 14.62
CA ASP A 176 14.81 5.11 13.96
C ASP A 176 15.19 3.76 14.59
N VAL A 177 14.27 2.79 14.55
CA VAL A 177 14.53 1.43 15.02
C VAL A 177 15.19 0.62 13.91
N CYS A 178 16.46 0.25 14.12
CA CYS A 178 17.23 -0.56 13.18
C CYS A 178 16.90 -2.05 13.38
N VAL A 179 16.33 -2.67 12.37
CA VAL A 179 16.03 -4.10 12.29
C VAL A 179 17.21 -4.82 11.65
N PHE A 180 17.75 -5.81 12.34
CA PHE A 180 18.95 -6.53 11.93
C PHE A 180 18.80 -8.06 12.03
N ARG A 181 17.60 -8.57 12.32
CA ARG A 181 17.27 -10.00 12.21
C ARG A 181 15.93 -10.24 11.54
N ASP A 182 15.81 -11.41 10.90
CA ASP A 182 14.54 -11.94 10.40
C ASP A 182 13.69 -12.62 11.52
N ALA A 183 12.48 -13.06 11.17
CA ALA A 183 11.58 -13.81 12.07
C ALA A 183 12.19 -15.10 12.63
N ASN A 184 13.16 -15.69 11.93
CA ASN A 184 13.87 -16.91 12.31
C ASN A 184 15.14 -16.60 13.12
N GLY A 185 15.36 -15.34 13.52
CA GLY A 185 16.49 -14.91 14.33
C GLY A 185 17.83 -14.83 13.61
N ASN A 186 17.85 -15.02 12.29
CA ASN A 186 19.07 -14.89 11.49
C ASN A 186 19.44 -13.42 11.35
N LEU A 187 20.72 -13.10 11.48
CA LEU A 187 21.24 -11.76 11.21
C LEU A 187 21.11 -11.42 9.72
N LEU A 188 20.67 -10.21 9.42
CA LEU A 188 20.51 -9.72 8.05
C LEU A 188 21.86 -9.32 7.45
N ASP A 189 21.99 -9.36 6.13
CA ASP A 189 23.12 -8.75 5.41
C ASP A 189 22.93 -7.24 5.21
N GLU A 190 21.66 -6.81 5.11
CA GLU A 190 21.25 -5.41 4.96
C GLU A 190 20.21 -5.04 6.05
N PRO A 191 20.66 -4.47 7.19
CA PRO A 191 19.75 -3.89 8.18
C PRO A 191 18.96 -2.70 7.61
N PHE A 192 17.75 -2.49 8.12
CA PHE A 192 16.89 -1.39 7.70
C PHE A 192 16.25 -0.70 8.90
N ASN A 193 15.90 0.59 8.74
CA ASN A 193 15.23 1.36 9.79
C ASN A 193 13.72 1.39 9.57
N VAL A 194 12.98 1.39 10.67
CA VAL A 194 11.53 1.57 10.71
C VAL A 194 11.15 2.37 11.96
N SER A 195 10.01 3.05 11.92
CA SER A 195 9.42 3.63 13.13
C SER A 195 8.52 2.63 13.85
N VAL A 196 8.52 2.66 15.18
CA VAL A 196 7.71 1.77 16.02
C VAL A 196 6.91 2.59 17.02
N ILE A 197 5.59 2.33 17.12
CA ILE A 197 4.73 2.85 18.18
C ILE A 197 4.43 1.74 19.19
N THR A 198 4.87 1.96 20.43
CA THR A 198 4.65 1.06 21.57
C THR A 198 3.38 1.46 22.29
N ILE A 199 2.41 0.55 22.29
CA ILE A 199 1.05 0.79 22.80
C ILE A 199 0.55 -0.41 23.64
N PRO A 200 0.22 -0.20 24.93
CA PRO A 200 -0.21 -1.29 25.79
C PRO A 200 -1.72 -1.55 25.69
N ALA A 201 -2.10 -2.80 25.42
CA ALA A 201 -3.49 -3.26 25.57
C ALA A 201 -3.77 -3.58 27.06
N PRO A 202 -4.98 -3.34 27.59
CA PRO A 202 -5.38 -3.83 28.90
C PRO A 202 -5.20 -5.35 29.00
N ASN A 203 -4.58 -5.86 30.07
CA ASN A 203 -4.38 -7.30 30.23
C ASN A 203 -5.65 -8.00 30.76
N LYS A 204 -6.50 -8.52 29.87
CA LYS A 204 -7.76 -9.21 30.21
C LYS A 204 -7.56 -10.54 30.94
N ASN A 205 -6.45 -11.24 30.71
CA ASN A 205 -6.06 -12.40 31.51
C ASN A 205 -5.43 -12.03 32.86
N GLY A 206 -5.18 -10.74 33.10
CA GLY A 206 -4.55 -10.21 34.29
C GLY A 206 -5.44 -9.22 35.03
N TRP A 207 -4.99 -7.96 35.11
CA TRP A 207 -5.66 -6.93 35.93
C TRP A 207 -7.01 -6.47 35.35
N ALA A 208 -7.24 -6.68 34.06
CA ALA A 208 -8.48 -6.33 33.39
C ALA A 208 -9.54 -7.45 33.42
N LYS A 209 -9.27 -8.58 34.11
CA LYS A 209 -10.15 -9.77 34.09
C LYS A 209 -11.59 -9.52 34.54
N ASP A 210 -11.78 -8.62 35.51
CA ASP A 210 -13.08 -8.30 36.10
C ASP A 210 -13.71 -7.05 35.45
N VAL A 211 -13.06 -6.48 34.43
CA VAL A 211 -13.61 -5.36 33.66
C VAL A 211 -14.63 -5.90 32.67
N SER A 212 -15.85 -5.37 32.71
CA SER A 212 -16.92 -5.73 31.77
C SER A 212 -16.49 -5.54 30.31
N GLN A 213 -16.93 -6.43 29.43
CA GLN A 213 -16.58 -6.37 28.01
C GLN A 213 -16.93 -5.02 27.37
N ASP A 214 -18.12 -4.46 27.62
CA ASP A 214 -18.53 -3.15 27.07
C ASP A 214 -17.54 -2.02 27.42
N LYS A 215 -17.01 -2.05 28.65
CA LYS A 215 -16.01 -1.07 29.09
C LYS A 215 -14.66 -1.29 28.41
N LEU A 216 -14.27 -2.55 28.21
CA LEU A 216 -13.05 -2.88 27.45
C LEU A 216 -13.18 -2.46 25.98
N ASP A 217 -14.34 -2.67 25.37
CA ASP A 217 -14.61 -2.28 23.97
C ASP A 217 -14.38 -0.77 23.79
N ILE A 218 -14.95 0.05 24.69
CA ILE A 218 -14.78 1.52 24.68
C ILE A 218 -13.29 1.89 24.81
N ILE A 219 -12.59 1.31 25.80
CA ILE A 219 -11.19 1.66 26.08
C ILE A 219 -10.26 1.23 24.95
N MET A 220 -10.43 0.02 24.41
CA MET A 220 -9.63 -0.49 23.32
C MET A 220 -9.78 0.38 22.07
N LYS A 221 -11.02 0.71 21.70
CA LYS A 221 -11.31 1.54 20.54
C LYS A 221 -10.79 2.97 20.71
N ASP A 222 -10.95 3.56 21.90
CA ASP A 222 -10.44 4.89 22.22
C ASP A 222 -8.91 4.96 22.16
N ARG A 223 -8.22 3.95 22.70
CA ARG A 223 -6.75 3.90 22.67
C ARG A 223 -6.21 3.69 21.26
N LEU A 224 -6.86 2.84 20.45
CA LEU A 224 -6.53 2.69 19.03
C LEU A 224 -6.74 4.01 18.26
N ARG A 225 -7.86 4.70 18.50
CA ARG A 225 -8.15 6.01 17.88
C ARG A 225 -7.04 7.02 18.15
N LYS A 226 -6.61 7.16 19.41
CA LYS A 226 -5.50 8.04 19.81
C LYS A 226 -4.20 7.69 19.10
N MET A 227 -3.90 6.40 18.96
CA MET A 227 -2.71 5.92 18.25
C MET A 227 -2.77 6.28 16.76
N LEU A 228 -3.90 6.05 16.09
CA LEU A 228 -4.09 6.40 14.68
C LEU A 228 -3.95 7.91 14.46
N PHE A 229 -4.54 8.75 15.31
CA PHE A 229 -4.35 10.19 15.21
C PHE A 229 -2.91 10.61 15.44
N ALA A 230 -2.21 9.99 16.39
CA ALA A 230 -0.79 10.25 16.58
C ALA A 230 0.02 9.86 15.34
N ALA A 231 -0.22 8.68 14.76
CA ALA A 231 0.46 8.23 13.56
C ALA A 231 0.31 9.25 12.40
N ALA A 232 -0.93 9.65 12.10
CA ALA A 232 -1.20 10.65 11.08
C ALA A 232 -0.56 12.01 11.41
N ARG A 233 -0.61 12.44 12.68
CA ARG A 233 -0.03 13.71 13.15
C ARG A 233 1.49 13.81 12.96
N TYR A 234 2.17 12.67 13.06
CA TYR A 234 3.62 12.57 12.89
C TYR A 234 4.03 12.17 11.47
N GLY A 235 3.08 12.12 10.52
CA GLY A 235 3.39 11.94 9.09
C GLY A 235 3.55 10.48 8.64
N TYR A 236 3.05 9.53 9.43
CA TYR A 236 3.06 8.11 9.04
C TYR A 236 1.83 7.80 8.20
N HIS A 237 2.07 7.36 6.96
CA HIS A 237 1.02 7.00 6.00
C HIS A 237 0.90 5.49 5.76
N THR A 238 1.88 4.71 6.25
CA THR A 238 1.85 3.24 6.19
C THR A 238 1.83 2.68 7.60
N LEU A 239 0.83 1.84 7.92
CA LEU A 239 0.69 1.21 9.23
C LEU A 239 0.90 -0.30 9.15
N VAL A 240 1.74 -0.85 10.02
CA VAL A 240 1.79 -2.30 10.28
C VAL A 240 1.12 -2.57 11.63
N LEU A 241 -0.09 -3.12 11.56
CA LEU A 241 -0.96 -3.48 12.66
C LEU A 241 -1.05 -5.01 12.79
N GLY A 242 -1.95 -5.50 13.65
CA GLY A 242 -2.25 -6.92 13.77
C GLY A 242 -3.17 -7.21 14.94
N ALA A 243 -3.12 -8.44 15.46
CA ALA A 243 -4.00 -8.91 16.53
C ALA A 243 -3.59 -8.39 17.93
N TRP A 244 -3.61 -7.07 18.11
CA TRP A 244 -3.20 -6.37 19.33
C TRP A 244 -3.93 -6.89 20.58
N GLY A 245 -3.17 -7.30 21.59
CA GLY A 245 -3.72 -7.83 22.84
C GLY A 245 -4.37 -9.22 22.76
N CYS A 246 -4.37 -9.88 21.60
CA CYS A 246 -5.07 -11.15 21.39
C CYS A 246 -4.23 -12.40 21.73
N GLY A 247 -3.00 -12.22 22.21
CA GLY A 247 -2.14 -13.29 22.71
C GLY A 247 -2.28 -13.46 24.22
N ALA A 248 -1.16 -13.28 24.94
CA ALA A 248 -1.09 -13.42 26.39
C ALA A 248 -2.15 -12.59 27.17
N PHE A 249 -2.60 -11.47 26.59
CA PHE A 249 -3.56 -10.57 27.24
C PHE A 249 -5.02 -10.98 27.04
N GLY A 250 -5.34 -11.93 26.16
CA GLY A 250 -6.65 -12.61 26.11
C GLY A 250 -7.80 -11.83 25.46
N HIS A 251 -7.52 -10.81 24.63
CA HIS A 251 -8.57 -10.18 23.82
C HIS A 251 -9.01 -11.07 22.65
N SER A 252 -10.25 -10.88 22.18
CA SER A 252 -10.75 -11.59 21.01
C SER A 252 -10.27 -10.92 19.73
N ALA A 253 -9.63 -11.69 18.83
CA ALA A 253 -9.17 -11.20 17.53
C ALA A 253 -10.31 -10.60 16.70
N LYS A 254 -11.49 -11.25 16.68
CA LYS A 254 -12.67 -10.74 15.97
C LYS A 254 -13.12 -9.37 16.50
N LYS A 255 -13.09 -9.16 17.81
CA LYS A 255 -13.42 -7.84 18.40
C LYS A 255 -12.36 -6.78 18.07
N VAL A 256 -11.08 -7.14 18.15
CA VAL A 256 -9.99 -6.20 17.83
C VAL A 256 -10.04 -5.81 16.34
N ALA A 257 -10.27 -6.78 15.45
CA ALA A 257 -10.53 -6.53 14.04
C ALA A 257 -11.74 -5.59 13.86
N GLN A 258 -12.84 -5.82 14.59
CA GLN A 258 -14.02 -4.95 14.54
C GLN A 258 -13.70 -3.51 15.01
N TYR A 259 -12.86 -3.33 16.04
CA TYR A 259 -12.47 -1.98 16.46
C TYR A 259 -11.70 -1.24 15.36
N TYR A 260 -10.77 -1.93 14.68
CA TYR A 260 -10.10 -1.35 13.52
C TYR A 260 -11.10 -1.00 12.42
N TYR A 261 -12.00 -1.93 12.06
CA TYR A 261 -13.01 -1.71 11.04
C TYR A 261 -13.85 -0.47 11.33
N ASP A 262 -14.39 -0.36 12.55
CA ASP A 262 -15.21 0.78 12.91
C ASP A 262 -14.41 2.09 12.85
N LEU A 263 -13.17 2.10 13.34
CA LEU A 263 -12.33 3.30 13.31
C LEU A 263 -12.01 3.73 11.88
N PHE A 264 -11.66 2.78 11.02
CA PHE A 264 -11.32 3.10 9.65
C PHE A 264 -12.52 3.50 8.81
N PHE A 265 -13.65 2.79 8.90
CA PHE A 265 -14.76 2.96 7.96
C PHE A 265 -15.97 3.69 8.53
N GLU A 266 -16.32 3.49 9.81
CA GLU A 266 -17.44 4.20 10.42
C GLU A 266 -17.03 5.60 10.90
N GLU A 267 -15.76 5.76 11.31
CA GLU A 267 -15.19 7.05 11.73
C GLU A 267 -14.32 7.71 10.65
N GLY A 268 -14.16 7.06 9.49
CA GLY A 268 -13.48 7.61 8.30
C GLY A 268 -11.97 7.79 8.44
N LEU A 269 -11.32 7.11 9.40
CA LEU A 269 -9.88 7.26 9.61
C LEU A 269 -9.04 6.60 8.49
N ASN A 270 -9.66 5.85 7.58
CA ASN A 270 -8.99 5.30 6.39
C ASN A 270 -8.51 6.40 5.43
N GLU A 271 -9.03 7.62 5.52
CA GLU A 271 -8.59 8.76 4.69
C GLU A 271 -7.24 9.36 5.13
N LEU A 272 -6.71 8.93 6.28
CA LEU A 272 -5.48 9.48 6.85
C LEU A 272 -4.21 8.73 6.42
N PHE A 273 -4.36 7.55 5.81
CA PHE A 273 -3.28 6.62 5.52
C PHE A 273 -3.35 6.16 4.07
N ASP A 274 -2.20 5.79 3.50
CA ASP A 274 -2.11 5.17 2.19
C ASP A 274 -2.26 3.66 2.28
N TYR A 275 -1.66 3.05 3.31
CA TYR A 275 -1.60 1.60 3.47
C TYR A 275 -1.79 1.16 4.93
N VAL A 276 -2.59 0.11 5.13
CA VAL A 276 -2.76 -0.54 6.42
C VAL A 276 -2.54 -2.04 6.25
N ILE A 277 -1.50 -2.57 6.88
CA ILE A 277 -1.10 -3.97 6.80
C ILE A 277 -1.39 -4.64 8.14
N PHE A 278 -2.25 -5.64 8.16
CA PHE A 278 -2.43 -6.53 9.31
C PHE A 278 -1.46 -7.70 9.19
N ALA A 279 -0.35 -7.66 9.94
CA ALA A 279 0.63 -8.74 10.01
C ALA A 279 0.28 -9.70 11.17
N ILE A 280 -0.12 -10.92 10.83
CA ILE A 280 -0.53 -11.94 11.82
C ILE A 280 0.21 -13.24 11.54
N LEU A 281 1.34 -13.43 12.23
CA LEU A 281 2.22 -14.58 12.03
C LEU A 281 1.60 -15.90 12.53
N ARG A 282 1.39 -16.83 11.61
CA ARG A 282 1.14 -18.27 11.79
C ARG A 282 0.02 -18.59 12.79
N ASP A 283 -1.00 -17.74 12.85
CA ASP A 283 -2.13 -17.91 13.76
C ASP A 283 -3.45 -17.91 12.98
N LYS A 284 -3.83 -19.11 12.55
CA LYS A 284 -4.99 -19.35 11.68
C LYS A 284 -6.28 -18.76 12.26
N GLU A 285 -6.54 -18.96 13.55
CA GLU A 285 -7.77 -18.47 14.18
C GLU A 285 -7.85 -16.94 14.16
N LYS A 286 -6.72 -16.26 14.39
CA LYS A 286 -6.66 -14.79 14.32
C LYS A 286 -6.77 -14.29 12.89
N ILE A 287 -6.11 -14.95 11.93
CA ILE A 287 -6.22 -14.61 10.50
C ILE A 287 -7.67 -14.72 10.04
N GLU A 288 -8.34 -15.85 10.30
CA GLU A 288 -9.75 -16.07 9.95
C GLU A 288 -10.66 -15.00 10.57
N ALA A 289 -10.41 -14.62 11.83
CA ALA A 289 -11.19 -13.58 12.49
C ALA A 289 -11.05 -12.19 11.85
N PHE A 290 -9.87 -11.86 11.30
CA PHE A 290 -9.65 -10.61 10.55
C PHE A 290 -10.27 -10.68 9.15
N VAL A 291 -10.14 -11.81 8.45
CA VAL A 291 -10.80 -12.05 7.15
C VAL A 291 -12.31 -11.87 7.28
N ASP A 292 -12.91 -12.49 8.29
CA ASP A 292 -14.35 -12.41 8.58
C ASP A 292 -14.87 -10.96 8.67
N VAL A 293 -14.11 -10.09 9.31
CA VAL A 293 -14.52 -8.70 9.60
C VAL A 293 -14.26 -7.78 8.41
N PHE A 294 -13.18 -7.99 7.67
CA PHE A 294 -12.78 -7.14 6.55
C PHE A 294 -13.22 -7.68 5.17
N ASN A 295 -14.08 -8.69 5.12
CA ASN A 295 -14.44 -9.39 3.88
C ASN A 295 -15.00 -8.48 2.76
N ASP A 296 -15.62 -7.36 3.09
CA ASP A 296 -16.20 -6.40 2.14
C ASP A 296 -15.20 -5.32 1.68
N LYS A 297 -14.01 -5.31 2.30
CA LYS A 297 -12.92 -4.35 2.05
C LYS A 297 -11.66 -5.01 1.50
N LEU A 298 -11.56 -6.33 1.59
CA LEU A 298 -10.53 -7.12 0.93
C LEU A 298 -10.97 -7.35 -0.52
N GLU A 299 -10.18 -6.90 -1.50
CA GLU A 299 -10.49 -7.15 -2.92
C GLU A 299 -10.57 -8.66 -3.20
N ASN A 300 -11.65 -9.10 -3.87
CA ASN A 300 -11.92 -10.49 -4.22
C ASN A 300 -10.83 -11.06 -5.15
N VAL A 301 -9.99 -11.95 -4.65
CA VAL A 301 -9.18 -12.84 -5.50
C VAL A 301 -10.02 -14.08 -5.78
N CYS A 302 -10.56 -14.18 -7.01
CA CYS A 302 -11.25 -15.38 -7.48
C CYS A 302 -10.34 -16.61 -7.41
N GLN A 303 -10.89 -17.70 -6.89
CA GLN A 303 -10.25 -19.00 -6.64
C GLN A 303 -9.71 -19.70 -7.90
N ASP A 304 -10.11 -19.27 -9.10
CA ASP A 304 -9.95 -20.04 -10.35
C ASP A 304 -8.59 -19.85 -11.07
N GLN A 305 -7.67 -19.04 -10.54
CA GLN A 305 -6.37 -18.78 -11.19
C GLN A 305 -5.19 -19.62 -10.66
N PHE A 306 -5.38 -20.43 -9.63
CA PHE A 306 -4.27 -21.17 -8.98
C PHE A 306 -4.10 -22.62 -9.45
N ASP A 307 -5.06 -23.18 -10.18
CA ASP A 307 -5.02 -24.60 -10.60
C ASP A 307 -4.04 -24.91 -11.75
N ASN A 308 -3.21 -23.96 -12.21
CA ASN A 308 -2.27 -24.17 -13.33
C ASN A 308 -0.83 -23.64 -13.08
N ILE A 309 -0.35 -23.62 -11.83
CA ILE A 309 1.02 -23.16 -11.50
C ILE A 309 1.96 -24.35 -11.26
N ASP A 310 2.03 -25.28 -12.20
CA ASP A 310 2.98 -26.42 -12.14
C ASP A 310 4.02 -26.41 -13.28
N GLU A 311 4.13 -25.32 -14.06
CA GLU A 311 5.02 -25.29 -15.23
C GLU A 311 5.91 -24.03 -15.41
N PHE A 312 6.03 -23.13 -14.42
CA PHE A 312 6.95 -21.99 -14.58
C PHE A 312 8.36 -22.29 -14.05
N ASP A 313 9.24 -22.45 -15.03
CA ASP A 313 10.66 -22.74 -14.98
C ASP A 313 11.46 -21.74 -14.11
N LYS A 314 12.47 -22.26 -13.41
CA LYS A 314 13.34 -21.52 -12.50
C LYS A 314 14.41 -20.76 -13.30
N THR A 315 14.07 -19.65 -13.94
CA THR A 315 15.08 -18.70 -14.45
C THR A 315 14.49 -17.30 -14.64
N ASP A 316 15.22 -16.31 -14.14
CA ASP A 316 15.11 -14.85 -14.34
C ASP A 316 14.09 -14.04 -13.52
N SER A 317 14.65 -13.05 -12.80
CA SER A 317 13.96 -12.05 -12.01
C SER A 317 13.15 -11.11 -12.92
N LEU A 318 11.82 -11.15 -12.87
CA LEU A 318 10.93 -10.21 -13.57
C LEU A 318 10.53 -9.06 -12.65
N TYR A 319 11.52 -8.26 -12.25
CA TYR A 319 11.29 -6.93 -11.70
C TYR A 319 11.49 -5.93 -12.78
N VAL A 320 10.52 -5.06 -12.89
CA VAL A 320 10.53 -4.03 -13.89
C VAL A 320 10.46 -2.73 -13.12
N GLU A 321 11.57 -2.00 -13.12
CA GLU A 321 11.64 -0.67 -12.51
C GLU A 321 11.06 0.34 -13.50
N ALA A 322 10.39 1.37 -12.99
CA ALA A 322 9.91 2.42 -13.84
C ALA A 322 11.10 3.17 -14.46
N ASN A 323 11.16 3.19 -15.79
CA ASN A 323 12.23 3.86 -16.53
C ASN A 323 12.00 5.38 -16.65
N SER A 324 10.85 5.87 -16.18
CA SER A 324 10.48 7.28 -16.10
C SER A 324 9.45 7.53 -14.99
N GLU A 325 9.11 8.80 -14.75
CA GLU A 325 7.97 9.19 -13.93
C GLU A 325 6.64 8.69 -14.53
N PHE A 326 5.65 8.45 -13.65
CA PHE A 326 4.30 8.07 -14.07
C PHE A 326 3.56 9.26 -14.71
N PRO A 327 2.72 9.02 -15.74
CA PRO A 327 1.84 10.06 -16.27
C PRO A 327 0.94 10.63 -15.18
N VAL A 328 0.84 11.96 -15.08
CA VAL A 328 -0.09 12.61 -14.14
C VAL A 328 -1.44 12.85 -14.80
N CYS A 329 -2.40 11.94 -14.58
CA CYS A 329 -3.72 11.99 -15.21
C CYS A 329 -4.84 12.52 -14.31
N ASN A 330 -5.86 13.11 -14.93
CA ASN A 330 -7.06 13.55 -14.24
C ASN A 330 -8.04 12.39 -13.98
N HIS A 331 -8.54 12.32 -12.76
CA HIS A 331 -9.47 11.28 -12.31
C HIS A 331 -10.85 11.83 -11.93
N ASP A 332 -11.03 13.15 -11.98
CA ASP A 332 -12.26 13.83 -11.62
C ASP A 332 -13.13 14.10 -12.84
N GLY A 333 -14.45 14.16 -12.65
CA GLY A 333 -15.39 14.55 -13.70
C GLY A 333 -15.84 13.41 -14.62
N ALA A 334 -15.57 12.17 -14.22
CA ALA A 334 -16.08 10.96 -14.86
C ALA A 334 -17.61 10.93 -14.88
N ASP A 335 -18.17 10.49 -16.00
CA ASP A 335 -19.59 10.17 -16.13
C ASP A 335 -19.82 8.68 -16.43
N GLU A 336 -21.03 8.32 -16.89
CA GLU A 336 -21.40 6.93 -17.16
C GLU A 336 -20.73 6.33 -18.40
N ASN A 337 -20.06 7.14 -19.20
CA ASN A 337 -19.30 6.71 -20.37
C ASN A 337 -17.83 6.42 -20.04
N ASN A 338 -17.33 6.89 -18.89
CA ASN A 338 -16.01 6.57 -18.36
C ASN A 338 -16.12 5.29 -17.51
N MET A 339 -15.97 4.14 -18.16
CA MET A 339 -16.28 2.83 -17.56
C MET A 339 -15.26 2.41 -16.50
N GLY A 340 -14.02 2.89 -16.61
CA GLY A 340 -13.01 2.73 -15.56
C GLY A 340 -11.63 3.16 -16.02
N TYR A 341 -10.67 3.08 -15.11
CA TYR A 341 -9.27 3.35 -15.37
C TYR A 341 -8.37 2.33 -14.69
N THR A 342 -7.11 2.27 -15.08
CA THR A 342 -6.09 1.44 -14.47
C THR A 342 -4.74 2.11 -14.60
N VAL A 343 -3.85 1.85 -13.66
CA VAL A 343 -2.50 2.42 -13.62
C VAL A 343 -1.54 1.27 -13.40
N GLY A 344 -0.38 1.30 -14.05
CA GLY A 344 0.55 0.21 -13.91
C GLY A 344 1.89 0.44 -14.61
N LEU A 345 2.62 -0.65 -14.70
CA LEU A 345 3.93 -0.70 -15.32
C LEU A 345 3.94 -1.83 -16.34
N PHE A 346 4.42 -1.54 -17.55
CA PHE A 346 4.67 -2.56 -18.55
C PHE A 346 5.89 -3.40 -18.21
N ASN A 347 6.05 -4.54 -18.88
CA ASN A 347 7.14 -5.48 -18.60
C ASN A 347 8.54 -4.95 -18.99
N ASP A 348 8.62 -3.82 -19.70
CA ASP A 348 9.83 -3.13 -20.11
C ASP A 348 10.16 -1.89 -19.25
N GLY A 349 9.32 -1.58 -18.26
CA GLY A 349 9.51 -0.52 -17.28
C GLY A 349 8.84 0.77 -17.66
N THR A 350 8.05 0.78 -18.73
CA THR A 350 7.30 1.97 -19.13
C THR A 350 6.07 2.13 -18.23
N PRO A 351 5.97 3.21 -17.43
CA PRO A 351 4.77 3.47 -16.64
C PRO A 351 3.62 3.88 -17.55
N PHE A 352 2.41 3.49 -17.17
CA PHE A 352 1.22 3.82 -17.94
C PHE A 352 0.01 4.08 -17.06
N GLU A 353 -0.92 4.84 -17.63
CA GLU A 353 -2.30 4.88 -17.16
C GLU A 353 -3.24 4.65 -18.33
N ALA A 354 -4.32 3.91 -18.13
CA ALA A 354 -5.26 3.60 -19.19
C ALA A 354 -6.70 3.79 -18.75
N GLU A 355 -7.51 4.31 -19.66
CA GLU A 355 -8.94 4.52 -19.49
C GLU A 355 -9.72 3.56 -20.39
N TYR A 356 -10.79 2.97 -19.86
CA TYR A 356 -11.81 2.28 -20.62
C TYR A 356 -13.07 3.13 -20.68
N TRP A 357 -13.51 3.44 -21.90
CA TRP A 357 -14.63 4.35 -22.14
C TRP A 357 -15.50 3.88 -23.29
N ARG A 358 -16.71 4.43 -23.36
CA ARG A 358 -17.67 4.15 -24.44
C ARG A 358 -18.20 5.43 -25.07
N ASP A 359 -18.56 5.34 -26.33
CA ASP A 359 -19.35 6.36 -27.03
C ASP A 359 -20.41 5.66 -27.88
N GLY A 360 -21.68 5.85 -27.50
CA GLY A 360 -22.79 5.10 -28.09
C GLY A 360 -22.61 3.58 -27.95
N ASN A 361 -22.45 2.91 -29.10
CA ASN A 361 -22.25 1.45 -29.21
C ASN A 361 -20.77 1.07 -29.47
N SER A 362 -19.85 2.02 -29.32
CA SER A 362 -18.42 1.81 -29.50
C SER A 362 -17.71 1.85 -28.15
N TYR A 363 -16.80 0.90 -27.95
CA TYR A 363 -16.04 0.71 -26.72
C TYR A 363 -14.56 0.79 -27.03
N SER A 364 -13.83 1.62 -26.30
CA SER A 364 -12.45 1.97 -26.60
C SER A 364 -11.61 2.07 -25.34
N ILE A 365 -10.30 1.89 -25.52
CA ILE A 365 -9.30 2.19 -24.50
C ILE A 365 -8.40 3.34 -24.95
N SER A 366 -7.95 4.13 -23.99
CA SER A 366 -6.88 5.12 -24.18
C SER A 366 -5.75 4.77 -23.22
N VAL A 367 -4.55 4.53 -23.74
CA VAL A 367 -3.37 4.15 -22.97
C VAL A 367 -2.36 5.29 -23.04
N ILE A 368 -2.05 5.89 -21.90
CA ILE A 368 -1.15 7.02 -21.75
C ILE A 368 0.19 6.50 -21.24
N ILE A 369 1.24 6.76 -22.01
CA ILE A 369 2.63 6.42 -21.66
C ILE A 369 3.55 7.62 -21.88
N PRO A 370 4.75 7.62 -21.30
CA PRO A 370 5.83 8.50 -21.73
C PRO A 370 6.03 8.43 -23.25
N GLU A 371 6.25 9.59 -23.88
CA GLU A 371 6.57 9.66 -25.29
C GLU A 371 7.85 8.87 -25.61
N LYS A 372 7.77 7.94 -26.58
CA LYS A 372 8.91 7.14 -27.03
C LYS A 372 9.59 7.81 -28.21
N MET A 373 10.61 8.62 -27.91
CA MET A 373 11.39 9.35 -28.92
C MET A 373 11.99 8.42 -29.98
N GLU A 374 12.33 7.18 -29.63
CA GLU A 374 12.83 6.15 -30.55
C GLU A 374 11.81 5.72 -31.61
N PHE A 375 10.50 5.91 -31.37
CA PHE A 375 9.49 5.62 -32.39
C PHE A 375 9.47 6.71 -33.47
N ILE A 376 9.83 7.93 -33.07
CA ILE A 376 9.84 9.15 -33.90
C ILE A 376 11.20 9.31 -34.59
N SER A 377 12.30 8.94 -33.92
CA SER A 377 13.66 9.05 -34.43
C SER A 377 14.12 7.76 -35.09
N ASP A 378 13.70 7.55 -36.34
CA ASP A 378 14.45 6.65 -37.23
C ASP A 378 14.48 7.18 -38.66
N ASP A 379 15.64 6.99 -39.29
CA ASP A 379 16.04 7.60 -40.55
C ASP A 379 15.04 7.28 -41.68
N ARG A 380 14.63 8.31 -42.44
CA ARG A 380 13.58 8.27 -43.49
C ARG A 380 13.99 7.49 -44.75
N ASN A 381 14.55 6.28 -44.61
CA ASN A 381 15.11 5.50 -45.71
C ASN A 381 14.85 3.99 -45.57
N ASN A 382 13.60 3.57 -45.30
CA ASN A 382 13.00 2.31 -45.80
C ASN A 382 11.63 2.02 -45.13
N ILE A 383 10.64 2.89 -45.33
CA ILE A 383 9.27 2.54 -44.95
C ILE A 383 8.56 2.01 -46.20
N GLN A 384 8.47 0.69 -46.30
CA GLN A 384 7.55 0.04 -47.22
C GLN A 384 6.12 0.39 -46.76
N ASN A 385 5.28 0.83 -47.70
CA ASN A 385 3.91 1.33 -47.49
C ASN A 385 2.89 0.23 -47.09
N ASP A 386 3.29 -0.72 -46.26
CA ASP A 386 2.50 -1.89 -45.86
C ASP A 386 2.04 -1.79 -44.38
N SER A 387 1.73 -0.57 -43.89
CA SER A 387 1.18 -0.40 -42.53
C SER A 387 -0.17 -1.11 -42.41
N LYS A 388 -0.35 -1.86 -41.32
CA LYS A 388 -1.61 -2.54 -40.97
C LYS A 388 -2.58 -1.62 -40.24
N ILE A 389 -2.18 -0.38 -39.93
CA ILE A 389 -3.02 0.60 -39.25
C ILE A 389 -4.10 1.12 -40.20
N VAL A 390 -5.35 0.91 -39.79
CA VAL A 390 -6.48 1.74 -40.18
C VAL A 390 -6.67 2.77 -39.08
N GLY A 391 -6.79 4.04 -39.47
CA GLY A 391 -6.99 5.12 -38.51
C GLY A 391 -8.16 4.81 -37.57
N PHE A 392 -8.05 5.25 -36.32
CA PHE A 392 -9.10 5.09 -35.32
C PHE A 392 -10.48 5.44 -35.90
N HIS A 393 -11.42 4.49 -35.85
CA HIS A 393 -12.66 4.55 -36.64
C HIS A 393 -13.57 5.73 -36.27
N ASN A 394 -13.44 6.26 -35.05
CA ASN A 394 -14.11 7.47 -34.57
C ASN A 394 -13.25 8.74 -34.73
N TRP A 395 -12.60 8.93 -35.88
CA TRP A 395 -12.07 10.25 -36.23
C TRP A 395 -13.21 11.15 -36.70
N VAL A 396 -13.55 12.18 -35.90
CA VAL A 396 -13.91 13.56 -36.31
C VAL A 396 -14.47 14.32 -35.10
N MET A 397 -13.66 15.20 -34.51
CA MET A 397 -13.99 16.44 -33.76
C MET A 397 -15.09 16.47 -32.67
N SER A 398 -15.69 15.35 -32.28
CA SER A 398 -16.77 15.31 -31.29
C SER A 398 -16.30 14.69 -29.99
N TYR A 399 -16.14 15.55 -28.97
CA TYR A 399 -16.04 15.22 -27.55
C TYR A 399 -15.18 13.99 -27.23
N ASP A 400 -13.86 14.23 -27.09
CA ASP A 400 -13.01 13.27 -26.39
C ASP A 400 -13.64 12.99 -25.02
N ASN A 401 -14.24 11.82 -24.87
CA ASN A 401 -14.91 11.45 -23.62
C ASN A 401 -13.89 11.00 -22.58
N THR A 402 -12.61 10.84 -22.95
CA THR A 402 -11.55 10.54 -22.01
C THR A 402 -11.43 11.66 -20.99
N ILE A 403 -11.16 11.29 -19.75
CA ILE A 403 -10.94 12.25 -18.67
C ILE A 403 -9.51 12.23 -18.17
N LEU A 404 -8.74 11.18 -18.44
CA LEU A 404 -7.35 11.08 -18.00
C LEU A 404 -6.49 12.22 -18.54
N CYS A 405 -6.68 12.60 -19.80
CA CYS A 405 -5.94 13.71 -20.42
C CYS A 405 -6.52 15.09 -20.11
N GLN A 406 -7.62 15.19 -19.34
CA GLN A 406 -8.23 16.48 -19.06
C GLN A 406 -7.30 17.34 -18.19
N GLY A 407 -6.95 18.52 -18.69
CA GLY A 407 -5.99 19.42 -18.03
C GLY A 407 -4.55 19.31 -18.53
N MET A 408 -4.27 18.35 -19.43
CA MET A 408 -3.00 18.29 -20.18
C MET A 408 -2.97 19.30 -21.33
N VAL A 409 -1.77 19.67 -21.77
CA VAL A 409 -1.58 20.41 -23.03
C VAL A 409 -1.70 19.43 -24.20
N ASP A 410 -2.43 19.81 -25.24
CA ASP A 410 -2.58 19.05 -26.48
C ASP A 410 -1.52 19.50 -27.50
N GLU A 411 -0.57 18.61 -27.82
CA GLU A 411 0.50 18.84 -28.80
C GLU A 411 0.15 18.31 -30.20
N GLY A 412 -1.07 17.75 -30.37
CA GLY A 412 -1.58 17.29 -31.66
C GLY A 412 -1.59 15.77 -31.82
N ILE A 413 -1.90 15.34 -33.03
CA ILE A 413 -2.11 13.93 -33.40
C ILE A 413 -0.96 13.46 -34.32
N GLU A 414 -0.53 12.22 -34.16
CA GLU A 414 0.45 11.62 -35.05
C GLU A 414 -0.19 11.30 -36.41
N GLU A 415 0.38 11.85 -37.48
CA GLU A 415 -0.10 11.69 -38.86
C GLU A 415 0.63 10.56 -39.61
N GLU A 416 1.86 10.21 -39.19
CA GLU A 416 2.65 9.16 -39.80
C GLU A 416 2.16 7.78 -39.32
N LEU A 417 1.40 7.08 -40.18
CA LEU A 417 0.89 5.73 -39.90
C LEU A 417 1.97 4.71 -39.53
N ALA A 418 3.22 4.94 -39.94
CA ALA A 418 4.35 4.12 -39.54
C ALA A 418 4.72 4.31 -38.05
N VAL A 419 4.62 5.54 -37.53
CA VAL A 419 4.83 5.84 -36.11
C VAL A 419 3.66 5.32 -35.28
N VAL A 420 2.42 5.50 -35.75
CA VAL A 420 1.23 4.91 -35.12
C VAL A 420 1.34 3.38 -35.05
N GLN A 421 1.81 2.74 -36.12
CA GLN A 421 2.06 1.29 -36.16
C GLN A 421 3.03 0.86 -35.06
N LYS A 422 4.13 1.60 -34.84
CA LYS A 422 5.10 1.28 -33.76
C LYS A 422 4.47 1.32 -32.37
N TYR A 423 3.63 2.32 -32.08
CA TYR A 423 2.93 2.40 -30.79
C TYR A 423 1.91 1.28 -30.61
N VAL A 424 1.18 0.91 -31.67
CA VAL A 424 0.20 -0.18 -31.62
C VAL A 424 0.90 -1.54 -31.47
N ASP A 425 1.94 -1.78 -32.28
CA ASP A 425 2.78 -2.99 -32.19
C ASP A 425 3.38 -3.11 -30.80
N TYR A 426 3.85 -2.01 -30.21
CA TYR A 426 4.33 -1.99 -28.84
C TYR A 426 3.27 -2.48 -27.85
N LEU A 427 2.01 -2.02 -27.92
CA LEU A 427 0.95 -2.53 -27.04
C LEU A 427 0.61 -4.02 -27.28
N ILE A 428 0.78 -4.50 -28.52
CA ILE A 428 0.62 -5.92 -28.87
C ILE A 428 1.77 -6.75 -28.26
N ASP A 429 3.01 -6.30 -28.41
CA ASP A 429 4.23 -6.97 -27.97
C ASP A 429 4.31 -7.06 -26.44
N ILE A 430 3.90 -6.00 -25.74
CA ILE A 430 3.74 -6.01 -24.27
C ILE A 430 2.54 -6.89 -23.84
N GLY A 431 1.64 -7.24 -24.77
CA GLY A 431 0.53 -8.14 -24.53
C GLY A 431 -0.71 -7.47 -23.92
N ILE A 432 -0.80 -6.15 -24.02
CA ILE A 432 -1.91 -5.33 -23.51
C ILE A 432 -3.13 -5.42 -24.42
N VAL A 433 -2.89 -5.50 -25.73
CA VAL A 433 -3.93 -5.53 -26.77
C VAL A 433 -3.70 -6.72 -27.70
N SER A 434 -4.79 -7.31 -28.19
CA SER A 434 -4.77 -8.27 -29.30
C SER A 434 -5.90 -7.95 -30.27
N PHE A 435 -5.65 -8.04 -31.57
CA PHE A 435 -6.62 -7.74 -32.62
C PHE A 435 -7.28 -9.01 -33.15
N CYS A 436 -8.54 -8.88 -33.57
CA CYS A 436 -9.31 -9.98 -34.15
C CYS A 436 -9.00 -10.23 -35.63
N SER A 437 -8.21 -9.35 -36.27
CA SER A 437 -7.81 -9.44 -37.67
C SER A 437 -6.36 -8.96 -37.88
N ASP A 438 -5.83 -9.15 -39.09
CA ASP A 438 -4.53 -8.62 -39.51
C ASP A 438 -4.53 -7.11 -39.83
N VAL A 439 -5.67 -6.44 -39.63
CA VAL A 439 -5.84 -4.99 -39.76
C VAL A 439 -6.08 -4.42 -38.37
N PHE A 440 -5.23 -3.47 -37.98
CA PHE A 440 -5.24 -2.91 -36.63
C PHE A 440 -5.84 -1.51 -36.67
N ASN A 441 -6.63 -1.17 -35.66
CA ASN A 441 -7.12 0.19 -35.49
C ASN A 441 -6.30 0.92 -34.41
N GLY A 442 -6.00 2.20 -34.62
CA GLY A 442 -5.24 2.99 -33.65
C GLY A 442 -5.13 4.47 -33.99
N ALA A 443 -4.92 5.29 -32.96
CA ALA A 443 -4.50 6.69 -33.07
C ALA A 443 -3.58 7.06 -31.91
N VAL A 444 -2.65 7.99 -32.14
CA VAL A 444 -1.73 8.49 -31.12
C VAL A 444 -1.86 10.00 -31.01
N PHE A 445 -2.08 10.50 -29.80
CA PHE A 445 -2.14 11.93 -29.49
C PHE A 445 -0.98 12.27 -28.55
N TYR A 446 -0.30 13.38 -28.82
CA TYR A 446 0.78 13.87 -27.96
C TYR A 446 0.23 14.83 -26.92
N ARG A 447 0.62 14.62 -25.66
CA ARG A 447 0.15 15.38 -24.51
C ARG A 447 1.33 15.85 -23.66
N ILE A 448 1.16 16.96 -22.94
CA ILE A 448 2.07 17.34 -21.86
C ILE A 448 1.29 17.39 -20.54
N ASP A 449 1.74 16.66 -19.53
CA ASP A 449 1.09 16.67 -18.22
C ASP A 449 1.37 17.94 -17.40
N ILE A 450 0.76 18.03 -16.21
CA ILE A 450 0.90 19.20 -15.34
C ILE A 450 2.31 19.41 -14.78
N LEU A 451 3.17 18.39 -14.85
CA LEU A 451 4.57 18.46 -14.42
C LEU A 451 5.50 18.79 -15.61
N GLY A 452 4.98 18.83 -16.83
CA GLY A 452 5.74 19.12 -18.03
C GLY A 452 6.32 17.89 -18.72
N ASN A 453 5.85 16.68 -18.39
CA ASN A 453 6.31 15.45 -19.04
C ASN A 453 5.61 15.25 -20.39
N SER A 454 6.37 14.90 -21.43
CA SER A 454 5.82 14.52 -22.74
C SER A 454 5.26 13.11 -22.72
N LEU A 455 4.01 12.95 -23.19
CA LEU A 455 3.25 11.72 -23.16
C LEU A 455 2.66 11.40 -24.54
N ALA A 456 2.45 10.11 -24.80
CA ALA A 456 1.68 9.60 -25.93
C ALA A 456 0.40 8.91 -25.40
N GLU A 457 -0.76 9.39 -25.84
CA GLU A 457 -2.07 8.78 -25.63
C GLU A 457 -2.43 7.93 -26.85
N ILE A 458 -2.41 6.60 -26.66
CA ILE A 458 -2.68 5.61 -27.70
C ILE A 458 -4.13 5.14 -27.56
N LYS A 459 -4.97 5.37 -28.58
CA LYS A 459 -6.38 5.00 -28.57
C LYS A 459 -6.65 3.79 -29.45
N ILE A 460 -7.31 2.77 -28.89
CA ILE A 460 -7.71 1.55 -29.59
C ILE A 460 -9.21 1.32 -29.38
N THR A 461 -9.93 1.07 -30.47
CA THR A 461 -11.33 0.61 -30.45
C THR A 461 -11.35 -0.90 -30.24
N LEU A 462 -12.01 -1.33 -29.18
CA LEU A 462 -12.17 -2.75 -28.83
C LEU A 462 -13.39 -3.35 -29.52
N MET A 463 -14.51 -2.62 -29.52
CA MET A 463 -15.77 -3.07 -30.11
C MET A 463 -16.48 -1.89 -30.77
N GLU A 464 -17.07 -2.12 -31.94
CA GLU A 464 -17.84 -1.11 -32.66
C GLU A 464 -19.10 -1.75 -33.25
N ASN A 465 -20.27 -1.17 -32.95
CA ASN A 465 -21.56 -1.65 -33.46
C ASN A 465 -21.82 -3.16 -33.22
N GLY A 466 -21.27 -3.72 -32.14
CA GLY A 466 -21.37 -5.14 -31.78
C GLY A 466 -20.36 -6.05 -32.46
N GLU A 467 -19.48 -5.52 -33.31
CA GLU A 467 -18.33 -6.23 -33.88
C GLU A 467 -17.11 -6.04 -32.97
N GLU A 468 -16.48 -7.15 -32.57
CA GLU A 468 -15.26 -7.16 -31.76
C GLU A 468 -14.04 -6.99 -32.67
N LEU A 469 -13.33 -5.87 -32.50
CA LEU A 469 -12.15 -5.51 -33.31
C LEU A 469 -10.84 -5.85 -32.57
N ALA A 470 -10.82 -5.68 -31.25
CA ALA A 470 -9.68 -5.95 -30.40
C ALA A 470 -10.09 -6.31 -28.97
N LYS A 471 -9.18 -6.94 -28.24
CA LYS A 471 -9.31 -7.30 -26.81
C LYS A 471 -8.17 -6.69 -26.02
N THR A 472 -8.47 -6.29 -24.79
CA THR A 472 -7.45 -5.89 -23.81
C THR A 472 -7.37 -6.88 -22.66
N LYS A 473 -6.17 -7.08 -22.12
CA LYS A 473 -5.94 -7.83 -20.88
C LYS A 473 -5.99 -6.95 -19.63
N LEU A 474 -6.21 -5.64 -19.79
CA LEU A 474 -6.27 -4.70 -18.68
C LEU A 474 -7.55 -4.88 -17.87
N ASN A 475 -7.43 -4.82 -16.56
CA ASN A 475 -8.54 -4.73 -15.63
C ASN A 475 -8.72 -3.28 -15.19
N PHE A 476 -9.95 -2.79 -15.23
CA PHE A 476 -10.28 -1.39 -14.94
C PHE A 476 -11.08 -1.26 -13.64
N LYS A 477 -10.66 -0.32 -12.79
CA LYS A 477 -11.40 0.11 -11.59
C LYS A 477 -12.26 1.33 -11.90
N LYS A 478 -13.30 1.58 -11.10
CA LYS A 478 -14.18 2.74 -11.29
C LYS A 478 -13.47 4.05 -10.95
N PHE A 479 -13.78 5.12 -11.68
CA PHE A 479 -13.33 6.46 -11.34
C PHE A 479 -13.91 6.94 -9.99
N PRO A 480 -13.11 7.67 -9.18
CA PRO A 480 -13.61 8.32 -7.97
C PRO A 480 -14.57 9.46 -8.37
N ASN A 481 -15.70 9.61 -7.66
CA ASN A 481 -16.67 10.71 -7.86
C ASN A 481 -17.38 10.81 -9.23
N THR A 482 -18.09 9.76 -9.66
CA THR A 482 -19.00 9.85 -10.82
C THR A 482 -20.13 10.87 -10.58
N LYS A 483 -20.06 12.03 -11.26
CA LYS A 483 -21.11 13.05 -11.22
C LYS A 483 -21.89 13.01 -12.53
N LYS A 484 -23.22 13.02 -12.48
CA LYS A 484 -24.04 13.22 -13.69
C LYS A 484 -23.73 14.60 -14.27
N ARG A 485 -23.08 14.66 -15.45
CA ARG A 485 -22.92 15.92 -16.20
C ARG A 485 -24.30 16.50 -16.51
N LYS A 486 -24.58 17.72 -16.05
CA LYS A 486 -25.71 18.52 -16.57
C LYS A 486 -25.22 19.22 -17.82
N PHE A 487 -25.66 18.76 -18.98
CA PHE A 487 -25.47 19.49 -20.22
C PHE A 487 -26.53 20.60 -20.29
N GLU A 488 -26.11 21.86 -20.22
CA GLU A 488 -26.92 22.98 -20.70
C GLU A 488 -26.72 23.11 -22.20
N VAL A 489 -27.75 22.74 -22.98
CA VAL A 489 -27.79 23.02 -24.42
C VAL A 489 -28.13 24.50 -24.58
N ILE A 490 -27.11 25.35 -24.72
CA ILE A 490 -27.33 26.75 -25.09
C ILE A 490 -27.66 26.78 -26.58
N LYS A 491 -28.95 26.88 -26.93
CA LYS A 491 -29.35 27.20 -28.30
C LYS A 491 -29.10 28.69 -28.53
N ASN A 492 -28.13 29.01 -29.38
CA ASN A 492 -27.98 30.35 -29.92
C ASN A 492 -29.01 30.53 -31.05
N ASP A 493 -30.00 31.40 -30.86
CA ASP A 493 -31.04 31.71 -31.86
C ASP A 493 -30.52 32.57 -33.04
N GLY A 494 -29.20 32.81 -33.08
CA GLY A 494 -28.56 33.67 -34.07
C GLY A 494 -28.64 35.16 -33.75
N LYS A 495 -29.15 35.55 -32.57
CA LYS A 495 -29.21 36.95 -32.11
C LYS A 495 -28.42 37.23 -30.83
N GLY A 496 -27.76 36.22 -30.25
CA GLY A 496 -26.76 36.42 -29.21
C GLY A 496 -27.31 36.60 -27.79
N GLU A 497 -28.57 36.27 -27.52
CA GLU A 497 -29.05 36.09 -26.14
C GLU A 497 -29.07 34.59 -25.76
N LYS A 498 -28.62 34.29 -24.53
CA LYS A 498 -28.72 32.96 -23.93
C LYS A 498 -30.20 32.68 -23.61
N ILE A 499 -30.77 31.61 -24.16
CA ILE A 499 -32.04 31.02 -23.68
C ILE A 499 -31.70 29.91 -22.70
#